data_AF-A0A074LVQ7-F1
#
_entry.id   AF-A0A074LVQ7-F1
#
_cell.length_a   1.000
_cell.length_b   1.000
_cell.length_c   1.000
_cell.angle_alpha   90.00
_cell.angle_beta   90.00
_cell.angle_gamma   90.00
#
_symmetry.space_group_name_H-M   'P 1'
#
loop_
_entity.id
_entity.type
_entity.pdbx_description
1 polymer ?
#
loop_
_entity_poly.entity_id
_entity_poly.type
_entity_poly.pdbx_seq_one_letter_code
_entity_poly.pdbx_strand_id
1 'polypeptide(L)'
;MKTTFEIDMNDVTEVKNLRNLLSLQLKQLGYEEETEDDGEELQRPNIEYLREFVKWASDNQKEVLRYMKAHPGNVSSYELKQALPFLAPQGALSGVFRSGRWIKLTRGSKTGFPFVQVEWDRENGWGIYRGLTAEEAAVLEV
;
A
#
# COMPACT_ATOMS: atom_id res chain seq x y z
N MET A 1 -27.51 -3.47 38.13
CA MET A 1 -26.35 -2.62 38.48
C MET A 1 -25.84 -2.00 37.19
N LYS A 2 -25.76 -0.66 37.10
CA LYS A 2 -25.03 0.02 36.02
C LYS A 2 -23.59 0.17 36.49
N THR A 3 -22.66 -0.48 35.79
CA THR A 3 -21.23 -0.30 36.02
C THR A 3 -20.79 0.85 35.13
N THR A 4 -20.32 1.95 35.72
CA THR A 4 -19.78 3.09 34.98
C THR A 4 -18.26 2.97 34.99
N PHE A 5 -17.65 2.92 33.82
CA PHE A 5 -16.19 2.95 33.67
C PHE A 5 -15.79 4.41 33.39
N GLU A 6 -14.94 4.97 34.25
CA GLU A 6 -14.24 6.22 33.95
C GLU A 6 -12.98 5.86 33.15
N ILE A 7 -12.77 6.55 32.03
CA ILE A 7 -11.67 6.30 31.11
C ILE A 7 -10.96 7.63 30.92
N ASP A 8 -9.66 7.67 31.13
CA ASP A 8 -8.88 8.84 30.78
C ASP A 8 -8.65 8.86 29.26
N MET A 9 -9.28 9.81 28.57
CA MET A 9 -9.12 9.99 27.13
C MET A 9 -7.71 10.42 26.71
N ASN A 10 -6.85 10.82 27.66
CA ASN A 10 -5.45 11.17 27.39
C ASN A 10 -4.48 9.99 27.59
N ASP A 11 -4.92 8.89 28.20
CA ASP A 11 -4.12 7.66 28.30
C ASP A 11 -4.38 6.76 27.09
N VAL A 12 -3.40 6.75 26.18
CA VAL A 12 -3.42 5.95 24.95
C VAL A 12 -3.62 4.45 25.24
N THR A 13 -3.18 3.96 26.42
CA THR A 13 -3.32 2.57 26.82
C THR A 13 -4.76 2.24 27.20
N GLU A 14 -5.40 3.11 27.98
CA GLU A 14 -6.81 2.93 28.38
C GLU A 14 -7.75 3.04 27.18
N VAL A 15 -7.49 4.00 26.29
CA VAL A 15 -8.24 4.17 25.03
C VAL A 15 -8.10 2.93 24.13
N LYS A 16 -6.90 2.34 24.04
CA LYS A 16 -6.69 1.07 23.30
C LYS A 16 -7.44 -0.09 23.93
N ASN A 17 -7.44 -0.21 25.25
CA ASN A 17 -8.16 -1.26 25.96
C ASN A 17 -9.68 -1.14 25.75
N LEU A 18 -10.22 0.08 25.75
CA LEU A 18 -11.63 0.33 25.44
C LEU A 18 -11.98 -0.10 24.00
N ARG A 19 -11.14 0.27 23.03
CA ARG A 19 -11.32 -0.12 21.62
C ARG A 19 -11.35 -1.64 21.46
N ASN A 20 -10.46 -2.35 22.15
CA ASN A 20 -10.40 -3.81 22.11
C ASN A 20 -11.63 -4.49 22.75
N LEU A 21 -12.20 -3.90 23.81
CA LEU A 21 -13.43 -4.39 24.42
C LEU A 21 -14.65 -4.17 23.52
N LEU A 22 -14.73 -3.00 22.88
CA LEU A 22 -15.80 -2.67 21.93
C LEU A 22 -15.75 -3.57 20.69
N SER A 23 -14.56 -3.82 20.14
CA SER A 23 -14.41 -4.70 18.97
C SER A 23 -14.81 -6.14 19.27
N LEU A 24 -14.49 -6.65 20.47
CA LEU A 24 -14.93 -7.97 20.93
C LEU A 24 -16.45 -8.07 21.08
N GLN A 25 -17.11 -7.04 21.61
CA GLN A 25 -18.58 -7.03 21.73
C GLN A 25 -19.28 -6.94 20.37
N LEU A 26 -18.77 -6.13 19.45
CA LEU A 26 -19.33 -6.00 18.10
C LEU A 26 -19.23 -7.31 17.31
N LYS A 27 -18.09 -8.02 17.44
CA LYS A 27 -17.89 -9.34 16.85
C LYS A 27 -18.87 -10.40 17.38
N GLN A 28 -19.23 -10.34 18.67
CA GLN A 28 -20.26 -11.22 19.25
C GLN A 28 -21.68 -10.92 18.74
N LEU A 29 -21.93 -9.70 18.29
CA LEU A 29 -23.23 -9.26 17.74
C LEU A 29 -23.36 -9.47 16.23
N GLY A 30 -22.37 -10.10 15.58
CA GLY A 30 -22.39 -10.39 14.14
C GLY A 30 -22.20 -9.16 13.25
N TYR A 31 -21.74 -8.04 13.82
CA TYR A 31 -21.26 -6.90 13.06
C TYR A 31 -19.79 -7.15 12.72
N GLU A 32 -19.52 -7.51 11.47
CA GLU A 32 -18.20 -7.33 10.87
C GLU A 32 -18.13 -5.88 10.39
N GLU A 33 -17.64 -4.97 11.23
CA GLU A 33 -17.09 -3.73 10.68
C GLU A 33 -15.89 -4.11 9.81
N GLU A 34 -15.86 -3.62 8.56
CA GLU A 34 -14.62 -3.44 7.82
C GLU A 34 -13.78 -2.41 8.58
N THR A 35 -13.23 -2.80 9.73
CA THR A 35 -12.19 -2.04 10.40
C THR A 35 -10.99 -2.09 9.49
N GLU A 36 -10.67 -0.97 8.85
CA GLU A 36 -9.31 -0.66 8.42
C GLU A 36 -8.41 -0.87 9.65
N ASP A 37 -7.77 -2.03 9.66
CA ASP A 37 -6.89 -2.50 10.71
C ASP A 37 -5.56 -1.76 10.62
N ASP A 38 -5.59 -0.50 11.06
CA ASP A 38 -4.38 0.25 11.41
C ASP A 38 -3.78 -0.34 12.69
N GLY A 39 -3.06 -1.45 12.55
CA GLY A 39 -2.10 -1.92 13.55
C GLY A 39 -2.08 -3.43 13.79
N GLU A 40 -0.98 -4.06 13.35
CA GLU A 40 -0.47 -5.36 13.80
C GLU A 40 -0.79 -6.65 12.98
N GLU A 41 -1.07 -6.56 11.68
CA GLU A 41 -0.71 -7.69 10.80
C GLU A 41 0.82 -7.71 10.61
N LEU A 42 1.50 -8.51 11.44
CA LEU A 42 2.81 -9.14 11.21
C LEU A 42 3.46 -8.76 9.87
N GLN A 43 4.25 -7.68 9.90
CA GLN A 43 5.07 -7.26 8.76
C GLN A 43 6.02 -8.40 8.40
N ARG A 44 5.67 -9.21 7.39
CA ARG A 44 6.72 -9.56 6.44
C ARG A 44 7.30 -8.21 5.99
N PRO A 45 8.62 -7.98 6.11
CA PRO A 45 9.21 -6.73 5.65
C PRO A 45 8.70 -6.46 4.23
N ASN A 46 8.25 -5.25 3.91
CA ASN A 46 7.66 -4.93 2.58
C ASN A 46 8.54 -5.43 1.41
N ILE A 47 9.84 -5.47 1.65
CA ILE A 47 10.88 -6.08 0.81
C ILE A 47 10.57 -7.54 0.42
N GLU A 48 10.09 -8.38 1.33
CA GLU A 48 9.70 -9.76 1.04
C GLU A 48 8.49 -9.83 0.11
N TYR A 49 7.49 -8.98 0.34
CA TYR A 49 6.33 -8.87 -0.56
C TYR A 49 6.75 -8.37 -1.95
N LEU A 50 7.68 -7.42 -2.02
CA LEU A 50 8.27 -6.95 -3.28
C LEU A 50 9.03 -8.06 -4.00
N ARG A 51 9.91 -8.79 -3.30
CA ARG A 51 10.65 -9.93 -3.88
C ARG A 51 9.72 -10.99 -4.42
N GLU A 52 8.66 -11.30 -3.69
CA GLU A 52 7.67 -12.26 -4.14
C GLU A 52 6.89 -11.71 -5.34
N PHE A 53 6.44 -10.45 -5.29
CA PHE A 53 5.73 -9.81 -6.39
C PHE A 53 6.53 -9.81 -7.69
N VAL A 54 7.84 -9.53 -7.66
CA VAL A 54 8.70 -9.50 -8.85
C VAL A 54 8.71 -10.84 -9.60
N LYS A 55 8.68 -11.97 -8.89
CA LYS A 55 8.63 -13.31 -9.52
C LYS A 55 7.41 -13.46 -10.43
N TRP A 56 6.31 -12.82 -10.07
CA TRP A 56 5.05 -12.85 -10.80
C TRP A 56 4.78 -11.56 -11.57
N ALA A 57 5.67 -10.57 -11.58
CA ALA A 57 5.46 -9.32 -12.29
C ALA A 57 5.49 -9.57 -13.81
N SER A 58 4.63 -8.89 -14.57
CA SER A 58 4.73 -8.90 -16.03
C SER A 58 6.00 -8.18 -16.50
N ASP A 59 6.43 -8.42 -17.74
CA ASP A 59 7.64 -7.77 -18.28
C ASP A 59 7.53 -6.24 -18.23
N ASN A 60 6.35 -5.70 -18.56
CA ASN A 60 6.08 -4.27 -18.44
C ASN A 60 6.18 -3.76 -16.99
N GLN A 61 5.72 -4.54 -16.00
CA GLN A 61 5.87 -4.19 -14.58
C GLN A 61 7.34 -4.23 -14.14
N LYS A 62 8.10 -5.22 -14.62
CA LYS A 62 9.54 -5.32 -14.35
C LYS A 62 10.31 -4.14 -14.95
N GLU A 63 10.00 -3.71 -16.17
CA GLU A 63 10.62 -2.53 -16.77
C GLU A 63 10.35 -1.26 -15.96
N VAL A 64 9.12 -1.07 -15.46
CA VAL A 64 8.84 0.05 -14.57
C VAL A 64 9.56 -0.08 -13.23
N LEU A 65 9.65 -1.28 -12.64
CA LEU A 65 10.41 -1.51 -11.41
C LEU A 65 11.90 -1.25 -11.60
N ARG A 66 12.48 -1.57 -12.76
CA ARG A 66 13.88 -1.22 -13.09
C ARG A 66 14.08 0.29 -13.13
N TYR A 67 13.14 1.01 -13.74
CA TYR A 67 13.16 2.47 -13.72
C TYR A 67 13.07 3.03 -12.30
N MET A 68 12.13 2.55 -11.48
CA MET A 68 11.96 2.98 -10.08
C MET A 68 13.15 2.58 -9.20
N LYS A 69 13.86 1.51 -9.52
CA LYS A 69 15.10 1.12 -8.84
C LYS A 69 16.24 2.09 -9.15
N ALA A 70 16.33 2.58 -10.39
CA ALA A 70 17.30 3.60 -10.76
C ALA A 70 16.95 5.00 -10.21
N HIS A 71 15.66 5.26 -9.97
CA HIS A 71 15.13 6.53 -9.47
C HIS A 71 14.25 6.29 -8.24
N PRO A 72 14.83 5.99 -7.07
CA PRO A 72 14.06 5.73 -5.86
C PRO A 72 13.30 6.97 -5.40
N GLY A 73 12.11 6.75 -4.85
CA GLY A 73 11.15 7.78 -4.44
C GLY A 73 9.88 7.77 -5.28
N ASN A 74 9.06 8.80 -5.05
CA ASN A 74 7.84 9.01 -5.81
C ASN A 74 8.16 9.32 -7.28
N VAL A 75 7.30 8.87 -8.19
CA VAL A 75 7.47 9.09 -9.63
C VAL A 75 6.14 9.52 -10.27
N SER A 76 6.19 10.48 -11.18
CA SER A 76 5.00 10.92 -11.92
C SER A 76 4.68 9.99 -13.10
N SER A 77 3.41 9.89 -13.50
CA SER A 77 3.06 9.20 -14.77
C SER A 77 3.69 9.87 -15.99
N TYR A 78 3.99 11.16 -15.91
CA TYR A 78 4.63 11.90 -17.00
C TYR A 78 6.06 11.41 -17.23
N GLU A 79 6.89 11.39 -16.18
CA GLU A 79 8.26 10.90 -16.25
C GLU A 79 8.31 9.44 -16.71
N LEU A 80 7.41 8.60 -16.19
CA LEU A 80 7.33 7.20 -16.61
C LEU A 80 6.99 7.05 -18.10
N LYS A 81 6.07 7.87 -18.63
CA LYS A 81 5.74 7.82 -20.06
C LYS A 81 6.87 8.31 -20.95
N GLN A 82 7.67 9.26 -20.48
CA GLN A 82 8.85 9.74 -21.21
C GLN A 82 9.96 8.68 -21.22
N ALA A 83 10.23 8.06 -20.08
CA ALA A 83 11.28 7.06 -19.95
C ALA A 83 10.90 5.71 -20.58
N LEU A 84 9.61 5.36 -20.54
CA LEU A 84 9.08 4.07 -21.00
C LEU A 84 7.93 4.31 -22.00
N PRO A 85 8.25 4.53 -23.30
CA PRO A 85 7.27 4.93 -24.31
C PRO A 85 6.08 3.97 -24.49
N PHE A 86 6.23 2.69 -24.12
CA PHE A 86 5.13 1.72 -24.14
C PHE A 86 3.98 2.06 -23.16
N LEU A 87 4.22 2.99 -22.21
CA LEU A 87 3.21 3.52 -21.29
C LEU A 87 2.46 4.75 -21.84
N ALA A 88 2.91 5.34 -22.94
CA ALA A 88 2.31 6.52 -23.53
C ALA A 88 0.86 6.32 -24.04
N PRO A 89 0.49 5.16 -24.65
CA PRO A 89 -0.88 4.93 -25.10
C PRO A 89 -1.92 5.04 -23.97
N GLN A 90 -3.11 5.57 -24.31
CA GLN A 90 -4.20 5.69 -23.34
C GLN A 90 -4.56 4.33 -22.75
N GLY A 91 -4.62 4.24 -21.42
CA GLY A 91 -4.93 3.01 -20.69
C GLY A 91 -3.75 2.08 -20.40
N ALA A 92 -2.56 2.30 -20.98
CA ALA A 92 -1.39 1.44 -20.75
C ALA A 92 -0.94 1.41 -19.28
N LEU A 93 -1.02 2.55 -18.58
CA LEU A 93 -0.78 2.64 -17.14
C LEU A 93 -1.74 1.75 -16.35
N SER A 94 -3.02 1.69 -16.71
CA SER A 94 -3.98 0.86 -15.96
C SER A 94 -3.65 -0.64 -15.98
N GLY A 95 -2.90 -1.11 -16.97
CA GLY A 95 -2.45 -2.51 -17.08
C GLY A 95 -1.26 -2.81 -16.16
N VAL A 96 -0.31 -1.89 -16.07
CA VAL A 96 0.93 -2.06 -15.27
C VAL A 96 0.66 -1.85 -13.77
N PHE A 97 -0.27 -0.96 -13.44
CA PHE A 97 -0.49 -0.49 -12.07
C PHE A 97 -1.54 -1.33 -11.32
N ARG A 98 -1.91 -2.50 -11.86
CA ARG A 98 -2.87 -3.41 -11.22
C ARG A 98 -2.27 -4.05 -9.98
N SER A 99 -2.89 -3.80 -8.83
CA SER A 99 -2.50 -4.34 -7.53
C SER A 99 -3.05 -5.74 -7.23
N GLY A 100 -3.78 -6.38 -8.15
CA GLY A 100 -4.47 -7.64 -7.86
C GLY A 100 -3.57 -8.78 -7.37
N ARG A 101 -2.33 -8.89 -7.87
CA ARG A 101 -1.34 -9.87 -7.36
C ARG A 101 -0.77 -9.45 -6.01
N TRP A 102 -0.52 -8.16 -5.83
CA TRP A 102 -0.05 -7.59 -4.56
C TRP A 102 -1.04 -7.82 -3.43
N ILE A 103 -2.30 -7.43 -3.63
CA ILE A 103 -3.40 -7.57 -2.65
C ILE A 103 -3.55 -9.03 -2.21
N LYS A 104 -3.34 -9.99 -3.11
CA LYS A 104 -3.35 -11.42 -2.76
C LYS A 104 -2.19 -11.81 -1.84
N LEU A 105 -1.00 -11.24 -2.04
CA LEU A 105 0.17 -11.49 -1.21
C LEU A 105 0.03 -10.87 0.19
N THR A 106 -0.55 -9.68 0.26
CA THR A 106 -0.72 -8.86 1.47
C THR A 106 -2.10 -8.97 2.10
N ARG A 107 -2.87 -10.00 1.74
CA ARG A 107 -4.19 -10.33 2.34
C ARG A 107 -5.22 -9.19 2.32
N GLY A 108 -5.18 -8.34 1.31
CA GLY A 108 -6.13 -7.22 1.16
C GLY A 108 -5.45 -5.85 1.11
N SER A 109 -4.23 -5.73 1.63
CA SER A 109 -3.59 -4.43 1.77
C SER A 109 -2.91 -3.94 0.48
N LYS A 110 -3.03 -2.65 0.17
CA LYS A 110 -2.24 -1.98 -0.87
C LYS A 110 -0.98 -1.30 -0.30
N THR A 111 -0.80 -1.34 1.02
CA THR A 111 0.34 -0.72 1.69
C THR A 111 1.64 -1.29 1.12
N GLY A 112 2.58 -0.40 0.83
CA GLY A 112 3.90 -0.76 0.29
C GLY A 112 3.94 -1.13 -1.19
N PHE A 113 2.80 -1.14 -1.90
CA PHE A 113 2.78 -1.42 -3.34
C PHE A 113 3.38 -0.24 -4.15
N PRO A 114 4.41 -0.46 -5.00
CA PRO A 114 5.14 0.62 -5.66
C PRO A 114 4.30 1.45 -6.65
N PHE A 115 3.26 0.83 -7.20
CA PHE A 115 2.41 1.43 -8.21
C PHE A 115 1.13 2.06 -7.63
N VAL A 116 1.04 2.23 -6.31
CA VAL A 116 -0.07 2.99 -5.71
C VAL A 116 0.10 4.45 -6.05
N GLN A 117 -0.95 5.05 -6.59
CA GLN A 117 -1.03 6.49 -6.73
C GLN A 117 -1.20 7.09 -5.33
N VAL A 118 -0.23 7.90 -4.91
CA VAL A 118 -0.23 8.57 -3.60
C VAL A 118 -0.78 9.99 -3.69
N GLU A 119 -0.68 10.61 -4.86
CA GLU A 119 -1.12 11.98 -5.09
C GLU A 119 -1.56 12.19 -6.54
N TRP A 120 -2.40 13.21 -6.77
CA TRP A 120 -2.78 13.67 -8.09
C TRP A 120 -2.38 15.14 -8.25
N ASP A 121 -1.47 15.40 -9.17
CA ASP A 121 -1.07 16.76 -9.54
C ASP A 121 -2.17 17.38 -10.39
N ARG A 122 -2.90 18.33 -9.79
CA ARG A 122 -4.02 19.01 -10.44
C ARG A 122 -3.58 20.03 -11.47
N GLU A 123 -2.40 20.61 -11.33
CA GLU A 123 -1.90 21.65 -12.24
C GLU A 123 -1.51 21.04 -13.57
N ASN A 124 -0.85 19.89 -13.52
CA ASN A 124 -0.33 19.22 -14.72
C ASN A 124 -1.21 18.05 -15.19
N GLY A 125 -2.17 17.59 -14.38
CA GLY A 125 -3.13 16.55 -14.74
C GLY A 125 -2.51 15.15 -14.80
N TRP A 126 -1.58 14.84 -13.90
CA TRP A 126 -0.93 13.53 -13.81
C TRP A 126 -0.92 12.94 -12.39
N GLY A 127 -0.82 11.62 -12.33
CA GLY A 127 -0.75 10.88 -11.07
C GLY A 127 0.70 10.77 -10.60
N ILE A 128 0.89 10.88 -9.29
CA ILE A 128 2.16 10.62 -8.62
C ILE A 128 2.05 9.28 -7.91
N TYR A 129 2.99 8.39 -8.16
CA TYR A 129 3.03 7.05 -7.60
C TYR A 129 4.13 6.92 -6.57
N ARG A 130 3.91 6.05 -5.58
CA ARG A 130 4.83 5.82 -4.46
C ARG A 130 6.26 5.48 -4.89
N GLY A 131 6.40 4.65 -5.93
CA GLY A 131 7.68 4.09 -6.34
C GLY A 131 8.32 3.19 -5.28
N LEU A 132 9.64 3.05 -5.36
CA LEU A 132 10.45 2.27 -4.42
C LEU A 132 11.16 3.19 -3.44
N THR A 133 11.24 2.82 -2.17
CA THR A 133 12.14 3.51 -1.23
C THR A 133 13.60 3.22 -1.59
N ALA A 134 14.53 4.03 -1.07
CA ALA A 134 15.97 3.79 -1.28
C ALA A 134 16.40 2.41 -0.76
N GLU A 135 15.84 1.97 0.37
CA GLU A 135 16.09 0.66 0.97
C GLU A 135 15.58 -0.48 0.08
N GLU A 136 14.36 -0.34 -0.46
CA GLU A 136 13.79 -1.32 -1.38
C GLU A 136 14.57 -1.40 -2.68
N ALA A 137 14.93 -0.26 -3.27
CA ALA A 137 15.72 -0.20 -4.49
C ALA A 137 17.10 -0.87 -4.33
N ALA A 138 17.74 -0.73 -3.17
CA ALA A 138 19.03 -1.33 -2.89
C ALA A 138 19.00 -2.87 -2.86
N VAL A 139 17.90 -3.46 -2.42
CA VAL A 139 17.80 -4.92 -2.17
C VAL A 139 16.94 -5.69 -3.17
N LEU A 140 16.20 -4.98 -4.02
CA LEU A 140 15.30 -5.59 -5.00
C LEU A 140 16.08 -6.04 -6.25
N GLU A 141 15.90 -7.29 -6.64
CA GLU A 141 16.41 -7.84 -7.91
C GLU A 141 15.23 -7.94 -8.89
N VAL A 142 15.36 -7.36 -10.10
CA VAL A 142 14.28 -7.20 -11.08
C VAL A 142 14.66 -7.69 -12.47
#